data_AF-A0AAV7JUJ8-F1
#
_entry.id   AF-A0AAV7JUJ8-F1
#
_cell.length_a   1.000
_cell.length_b   1.000
_cell.length_c   1.000
_cell.angle_alpha   90.00
_cell.angle_beta   90.00
_cell.angle_gamma   90.00
#
_symmetry.space_group_name_H-M   'P 1'
#
loop_
_entity.id
_entity.type
_entity.pdbx_description
1 polymer ?
#
loop_
_entity_poly.entity_id
_entity_poly.type
_entity_poly.pdbx_seq_one_letter_code
_entity_poly.pdbx_strand_id
1 'polypeptide(L)'
;MTCLVPGCKSNYHSQGDSYVPTFSFPTDVETREKWFRAIPRPKGDYEENKRFLVCIHHFREEDIERNIEYYNGVEMIKMPRKKVVLKKFAVPSIFPNCPTYFTDAVAKTQRLSLDDKEEKRMQDVYKKSRTEFQETEAKFRISSLSCIISKLHMIELPNDWLFHRPDSSNILFLKIQFCDEVSTIERYIIVDESLFCKSFYKEKNKIQLSSSSINDIRLLENIIHEVDLFEISPSTNTNTSATSLIQHVENSIHSLGQAIDTLEHTDSKLYFEIAEASLRMRLTFLLDQLKYLIIDKHARRYNIITLVFCLKIHGISPACYRLIQGSNCLTFPHERNWLKVKNSIGLESDYTKILREVATTFNNLERHVILQMDEVHIRGDASYKGGRVIGSIDNPNDPYTTVFSMMVSSLSAKFSTIVRLIPLGSSSSESLYPIVRSTICGIEACGLFVEAVCTDNYPLNVRLYKLFSTSSKLEPKVQHPLQPT
;
A
#
# COMPACT_ATOMS: atom_id res chain seq x y z
N MET A 1 -15.09 6.30 69.79
CA MET A 1 -15.47 5.98 68.40
C MET A 1 -14.34 5.17 67.78
N THR A 2 -14.61 3.93 67.36
CA THR A 2 -13.59 2.97 66.91
C THR A 2 -13.52 2.86 65.39
N CYS A 3 -12.35 2.51 64.86
CA CYS A 3 -12.18 2.26 63.43
C CYS A 3 -12.92 0.99 62.99
N LEU A 4 -13.54 1.03 61.81
CA LEU A 4 -14.31 -0.09 61.24
C LEU A 4 -13.45 -1.25 60.75
N VAL A 5 -12.18 -0.99 60.43
CA VAL A 5 -11.29 -1.98 59.82
C VAL A 5 -11.03 -3.12 60.81
N PRO A 6 -11.26 -4.39 60.42
CA PRO A 6 -10.99 -5.54 61.27
C PRO A 6 -9.56 -5.55 61.80
N GLY A 7 -9.39 -5.84 63.09
CA GLY A 7 -8.06 -5.90 63.73
C GLY A 7 -7.37 -4.55 63.96
N CYS A 8 -7.99 -3.42 63.60
CA CYS A 8 -7.47 -2.09 63.91
C CYS A 8 -7.77 -1.71 65.36
N LYS A 9 -6.72 -1.34 66.12
CA LYS A 9 -6.83 -0.90 67.53
C LYS A 9 -6.47 0.57 67.77
N SER A 10 -6.19 1.34 66.71
CA SER A 10 -5.64 2.70 66.78
C SER A 10 -6.52 3.73 67.52
N ASN A 11 -7.81 3.46 67.70
CA ASN A 11 -8.77 4.34 68.38
C ASN A 11 -9.41 3.69 69.62
N TYR A 12 -8.74 2.71 70.23
CA TYR A 12 -9.20 2.06 71.46
C TYR A 12 -8.64 2.79 72.69
N HIS A 13 -9.48 3.00 73.70
CA HIS A 13 -9.13 3.73 74.93
C HIS A 13 -7.96 3.12 75.74
N SER A 14 -7.54 1.89 75.44
CA SER A 14 -6.49 1.16 76.15
C SER A 14 -5.06 1.41 75.66
N GLN A 15 -4.86 2.16 74.57
CA GLN A 15 -3.54 2.58 74.09
C GLN A 15 -3.44 4.10 74.21
N GLY A 16 -2.54 4.58 75.08
CA GLY A 16 -2.52 5.95 75.60
C GLY A 16 -2.63 7.08 74.58
N ASP A 17 -3.40 8.09 74.97
CA ASP A 17 -3.52 9.53 74.63
C ASP A 17 -3.06 10.12 73.28
N SER A 18 -2.67 9.34 72.28
CA SER A 18 -2.41 9.89 70.94
C SER A 18 -3.71 9.98 70.13
N TYR A 19 -4.17 11.21 69.87
CA TYR A 19 -5.34 11.44 69.02
C TYR A 19 -5.05 11.00 67.59
N VAL A 20 -5.76 9.97 67.11
CA VAL A 20 -5.67 9.49 65.72
C VAL A 20 -6.85 10.03 64.90
N PRO A 21 -6.60 10.82 63.83
CA PRO A 21 -7.66 11.32 62.95
C PRO A 21 -8.48 10.20 62.31
N THR A 22 -9.80 10.36 62.31
CA THR A 22 -10.75 9.44 61.67
C THR A 22 -11.64 10.15 60.66
N PHE A 23 -11.96 9.44 59.59
CA PHE A 23 -12.83 9.90 58.52
C PHE A 23 -14.16 9.15 58.53
N SER A 24 -15.26 9.87 58.42
CA SER A 24 -16.59 9.29 58.18
C SER A 24 -16.72 8.83 56.74
N PHE A 25 -17.61 7.87 56.51
CA PHE A 25 -17.92 7.43 55.15
C PHE A 25 -18.42 8.61 54.30
N PRO A 26 -18.03 8.66 53.01
CA PRO A 26 -18.49 9.69 52.09
C PRO A 26 -20.02 9.74 51.98
N THR A 27 -20.57 10.93 51.79
CA THR A 27 -22.01 11.12 51.51
C THR A 27 -22.38 10.64 50.11
N ASP A 28 -21.42 10.67 49.18
CA ASP A 28 -21.57 10.19 47.80
C ASP A 28 -21.79 8.66 47.77
N VAL A 29 -22.88 8.23 47.14
CA VAL A 29 -23.33 6.82 47.14
C VAL A 29 -22.27 5.93 46.49
N GLU A 30 -21.69 6.36 45.38
CA GLU A 30 -20.73 5.56 44.61
C GLU A 30 -19.42 5.35 45.38
N THR A 31 -18.87 6.44 45.94
CA THR A 31 -17.63 6.39 46.72
C THR A 31 -17.83 5.65 48.04
N ARG A 32 -19.02 5.79 48.66
CA ARG A 32 -19.40 5.04 49.87
C ARG A 32 -19.44 3.53 49.60
N GLU A 33 -20.01 3.11 48.47
CA GLU A 33 -19.97 1.69 48.08
C GLU A 33 -18.54 1.20 47.82
N LYS A 34 -17.68 2.02 47.21
CA LYS A 34 -16.26 1.67 47.02
C LYS A 34 -15.56 1.43 48.35
N TRP A 35 -15.85 2.22 49.39
CA TRP A 35 -15.30 2.00 50.73
C TRP A 35 -15.81 0.70 51.36
N PHE A 36 -17.11 0.40 51.23
CA PHE A 36 -17.66 -0.87 51.71
C PHE A 36 -17.08 -2.10 51.02
N ARG A 37 -16.76 -1.98 49.72
CA ARG A 37 -16.10 -3.06 48.96
C ARG A 37 -14.62 -3.20 49.32
N ALA A 38 -13.94 -2.10 49.63
CA ALA A 38 -12.51 -2.10 49.90
C ALA A 38 -12.18 -2.63 51.30
N ILE A 39 -13.04 -2.38 52.30
CA ILE A 39 -12.80 -2.86 53.67
C ILE A 39 -13.12 -4.36 53.73
N PRO A 40 -12.17 -5.21 54.14
CA PRO A 40 -12.32 -6.66 54.13
C PRO A 40 -13.17 -7.15 55.31
N ARG A 41 -14.46 -6.80 55.31
CA ARG A 41 -15.45 -7.18 56.33
C ARG A 41 -16.71 -7.76 55.68
N PRO A 42 -17.28 -8.87 56.21
CA PRO A 42 -18.48 -9.47 55.65
C PRO A 42 -19.66 -8.48 55.64
N LYS A 43 -20.46 -8.50 54.55
CA LYS A 43 -21.62 -7.61 54.37
C LYS A 43 -22.70 -7.72 55.46
N GLY A 44 -22.74 -8.82 56.21
CA GLY A 44 -23.72 -9.05 57.29
C GLY A 44 -23.42 -8.35 58.61
N ASP A 45 -22.22 -7.77 58.79
CA ASP A 45 -21.78 -7.18 60.06
C ASP A 45 -22.01 -5.67 60.16
N TYR A 46 -22.65 -5.05 59.16
CA TYR A 46 -22.93 -3.63 59.14
C TYR A 46 -24.27 -3.33 59.81
N GLU A 47 -24.24 -3.07 61.12
CA GLU A 47 -25.44 -2.64 61.85
C GLU A 47 -25.97 -1.30 61.29
N GLU A 48 -27.26 -1.29 60.90
CA GLU A 48 -27.89 -0.18 60.15
C GLU A 48 -27.91 1.18 60.88
N ASN A 49 -27.59 1.23 62.18
CA ASN A 49 -27.64 2.44 63.00
C ASN A 49 -26.29 2.92 63.57
N LYS A 50 -25.14 2.38 63.11
CA LYS A 50 -23.81 2.83 63.57
C LYS A 50 -23.13 3.76 62.56
N ARG A 51 -22.64 4.91 63.05
CA ARG A 51 -21.73 5.77 62.27
C ARG A 51 -20.38 5.07 62.12
N PHE A 52 -20.05 4.67 60.91
CA PHE A 52 -18.79 4.00 60.60
C PHE A 52 -17.66 5.01 60.33
N LEU A 53 -16.47 4.70 60.86
CA LEU A 53 -15.29 5.56 60.77
C LEU A 53 -14.07 4.74 60.37
N VAL A 54 -13.17 5.34 59.61
CA VAL A 54 -11.88 4.75 59.22
C VAL A 54 -10.75 5.68 59.65
N CYS A 55 -9.75 5.16 60.37
CA CYS A 55 -8.62 5.99 60.80
C CYS A 55 -7.62 6.24 59.66
N ILE A 56 -6.82 7.29 59.81
CA ILE A 56 -5.86 7.76 58.81
C ILE A 56 -4.87 6.69 58.33
N HIS A 57 -4.50 5.72 59.16
CA HIS A 57 -3.56 4.65 58.83
C HIS A 57 -4.01 3.70 57.70
N HIS A 58 -5.28 3.74 57.32
CA HIS A 58 -5.80 2.89 56.24
C HIS A 58 -5.78 3.56 54.87
N PHE A 59 -5.30 4.80 54.78
CA PHE A 59 -5.14 5.56 53.54
C PHE A 59 -3.67 5.77 53.23
N ARG A 60 -3.34 5.88 51.95
CA ARG A 60 -1.99 6.22 51.51
C ARG A 60 -1.73 7.69 51.77
N GLU A 61 -0.47 8.05 52.00
CA GLU A 61 -0.09 9.43 52.27
C GLU A 61 -0.43 10.38 51.11
N GLU A 62 -0.42 9.86 49.87
CA GLU A 62 -0.81 10.58 48.65
C GLU A 62 -2.30 10.95 48.59
N ASP A 63 -3.16 10.22 49.30
CA ASP A 63 -4.61 10.42 49.34
C ASP A 63 -5.05 11.40 50.44
N ILE A 64 -4.11 11.85 51.27
CA ILE A 64 -4.33 12.67 52.46
C ILE A 64 -3.94 14.12 52.16
N GLU A 65 -4.91 15.03 52.24
CA GLU A 65 -4.68 16.46 52.15
C GLU A 65 -4.39 17.05 53.53
N ARG A 66 -3.11 17.35 53.78
CA ARG A 66 -2.65 18.03 55.01
C ARG A 66 -2.57 19.54 54.87
N ASN A 67 -2.48 20.07 53.65
CA ASN A 67 -2.32 21.49 53.38
C ASN A 67 -3.47 22.02 52.51
N ILE A 68 -3.79 23.31 52.64
CA ILE A 68 -4.58 24.07 51.68
C ILE A 68 -3.59 24.91 50.88
N GLU A 69 -3.71 24.86 49.57
CA GLU A 69 -2.96 25.71 48.66
C GLU A 69 -3.93 26.72 48.06
N TYR A 70 -3.66 28.01 48.22
CA TYR A 70 -4.45 29.06 47.59
C TYR A 70 -3.53 30.15 47.03
N TYR A 71 -3.94 30.72 45.90
CA TYR A 71 -3.20 31.76 45.21
C TYR A 71 -3.63 33.12 45.75
N ASN A 72 -2.68 33.92 46.25
CA ASN A 72 -2.98 35.25 46.80
C ASN A 72 -2.93 36.39 45.76
N GLY A 73 -2.68 36.06 44.48
CA GLY A 73 -2.45 37.03 43.41
C GLY A 73 -0.99 37.16 42.97
N VAL A 74 -0.04 36.78 43.83
CA VAL A 74 1.42 36.89 43.59
C VAL A 74 2.09 35.52 43.62
N GLU A 75 1.73 34.67 44.60
CA GLU A 75 2.34 33.36 44.78
C GLU A 75 1.37 32.33 45.38
N MET A 76 1.73 31.06 45.27
CA MET A 76 0.99 29.93 45.85
C MET A 76 1.38 29.75 47.32
N ILE A 77 0.47 30.09 48.23
CA ILE A 77 0.69 29.92 49.67
C ILE A 77 0.17 28.54 50.09
N LYS A 78 1.01 27.77 50.80
CA LYS A 78 0.63 26.48 51.40
C LYS A 78 0.49 26.63 52.92
N MET A 79 -0.72 26.41 53.44
CA MET A 79 -0.99 26.44 54.88
C MET A 79 -1.45 25.07 55.39
N PRO A 80 -1.00 24.61 56.57
CA PRO A 80 -1.46 23.35 57.15
C PRO A 80 -2.94 23.45 57.55
N ARG A 81 -3.70 22.39 57.23
CA ARG A 81 -5.11 22.26 57.60
C ARG A 81 -5.24 22.00 59.10
N LYS A 82 -6.20 22.68 59.75
CA LYS A 82 -6.60 22.39 61.15
C LYS A 82 -7.23 21.00 61.31
N LYS A 83 -7.90 20.49 60.27
CA LYS A 83 -8.41 19.11 60.18
C LYS A 83 -7.96 18.51 58.85
N VAL A 84 -7.29 17.37 58.91
CA VAL A 84 -6.86 16.62 57.74
C VAL A 84 -8.09 16.15 56.96
N VAL A 85 -8.04 16.18 55.63
CA VAL A 85 -9.13 15.77 54.73
C VAL A 85 -8.60 14.76 53.70
N LEU A 86 -9.46 13.90 53.17
CA LEU A 86 -9.10 12.97 52.11
C LEU A 86 -9.41 13.57 50.73
N LYS A 87 -8.60 13.24 49.72
CA LYS A 87 -8.89 13.55 48.31
C LYS A 87 -10.21 12.93 47.88
N LYS A 88 -10.86 13.55 46.88
CA LYS A 88 -12.22 13.17 46.40
C LYS A 88 -12.39 11.68 46.06
N PHE A 89 -11.33 10.99 45.63
CA PHE A 89 -11.37 9.58 45.21
C PHE A 89 -10.58 8.63 46.12
N ALA A 90 -10.16 9.11 47.30
CA ALA A 90 -9.43 8.29 48.25
C ALA A 90 -10.30 7.12 48.74
N VAL A 91 -9.73 5.92 48.74
CA VAL A 91 -10.36 4.71 49.30
C VAL A 91 -9.40 4.03 50.29
N PRO A 92 -9.91 3.42 51.37
CA PRO A 92 -9.05 2.67 52.29
C PRO A 92 -8.38 1.53 51.54
N SER A 93 -7.05 1.44 51.63
CA SER A 93 -6.26 0.46 50.87
C SER A 93 -5.15 -0.22 51.67
N ILE A 94 -4.92 0.18 52.93
CA ILE A 94 -3.87 -0.36 53.79
C ILE A 94 -4.51 -1.16 54.94
N PHE A 95 -4.27 -2.47 55.02
CA PHE A 95 -4.90 -3.37 56.00
C PHE A 95 -3.87 -4.32 56.65
N PRO A 96 -2.97 -3.82 57.52
CA PRO A 96 -1.80 -4.58 57.98
C PRO A 96 -2.13 -5.78 58.87
N ASN A 97 -3.29 -5.77 59.54
CA ASN A 97 -3.71 -6.83 60.47
C ASN A 97 -4.75 -7.80 59.87
N CYS A 98 -4.93 -7.79 58.54
CA CYS A 98 -5.85 -8.68 57.84
C CYS A 98 -5.09 -9.84 57.16
N PRO A 99 -5.65 -11.06 57.11
CA PRO A 99 -5.03 -12.19 56.41
C PRO A 99 -4.79 -11.88 54.92
N THR A 100 -3.66 -12.33 54.37
CA THR A 100 -3.16 -11.99 53.02
C THR A 100 -4.14 -12.29 51.88
N TYR A 101 -5.04 -13.26 52.04
CA TYR A 101 -6.06 -13.57 51.05
C TYR A 101 -7.20 -12.53 50.94
N PHE A 102 -7.27 -11.56 51.85
CA PHE A 102 -8.18 -10.41 51.76
C PHE A 102 -7.56 -9.17 51.07
N THR A 103 -6.23 -9.14 50.88
CA THR A 103 -5.50 -8.02 50.27
C THR A 103 -5.36 -8.10 48.75
N ASP A 104 -5.79 -9.19 48.11
CA ASP A 104 -5.64 -9.44 46.66
C ASP A 104 -6.73 -8.80 45.77
N ALA A 105 -7.27 -7.66 46.19
CA ALA A 105 -8.29 -6.93 45.42
C ALA A 105 -7.89 -5.47 45.13
N VAL A 106 -6.64 -5.21 44.75
CA VAL A 106 -6.28 -3.92 44.14
C VAL A 106 -5.42 -4.12 42.89
N ALA A 107 -5.83 -3.42 41.83
CA ALA A 107 -5.18 -3.27 40.52
C ALA A 107 -5.46 -4.37 39.47
N LYS A 108 -6.74 -4.68 39.22
CA LYS A 108 -7.14 -4.71 37.81
C LYS A 108 -7.33 -3.25 37.37
N THR A 109 -6.24 -2.62 36.91
CA THR A 109 -6.38 -1.60 35.87
C THR A 109 -7.34 -2.21 34.85
N GLN A 110 -8.47 -1.54 34.58
CA GLN A 110 -9.32 -1.93 33.46
C GLN A 110 -8.37 -2.03 32.26
N ARG A 111 -8.07 -3.26 31.82
CA ARG A 111 -7.41 -3.47 30.55
C ARG A 111 -8.41 -2.95 29.54
N LEU A 112 -8.17 -1.72 29.06
CA LEU A 112 -8.77 -1.23 27.82
C LEU A 112 -8.65 -2.38 26.83
N SER A 113 -9.78 -2.73 26.20
CA SER A 113 -9.79 -3.75 25.15
C SER A 113 -8.77 -3.37 24.06
N LEU A 114 -8.34 -4.33 23.25
CA LEU A 114 -7.47 -4.01 22.11
C LEU A 114 -8.11 -2.92 21.24
N ASP A 115 -9.44 -3.03 21.06
CA ASP A 115 -10.28 -2.06 20.35
C ASP A 115 -10.21 -0.66 20.99
N ASP A 116 -10.35 -0.54 22.31
CA ASP A 116 -10.26 0.77 23.00
C ASP A 116 -8.86 1.40 22.89
N LYS A 117 -7.79 0.58 22.85
CA LYS A 117 -6.41 1.08 22.68
C LYS A 117 -6.16 1.52 21.24
N GLU A 118 -6.69 0.79 20.27
CA GLU A 118 -6.62 1.16 18.86
C GLU A 118 -7.43 2.43 18.59
N GLU A 119 -8.64 2.54 19.14
CA GLU A 119 -9.47 3.74 19.01
C GLU A 119 -8.78 4.97 19.63
N LYS A 120 -8.17 4.82 20.81
CA LYS A 120 -7.42 5.91 21.44
C LYS A 120 -6.18 6.31 20.62
N ARG A 121 -5.44 5.35 20.08
CA ARG A 121 -4.31 5.61 19.18
C ARG A 121 -4.76 6.32 17.91
N MET A 122 -5.87 5.89 17.29
CA MET A 122 -6.45 6.55 16.13
C MET A 122 -6.85 7.99 16.47
N GLN A 123 -7.53 8.23 17.59
CA GLN A 123 -7.91 9.57 18.03
C GLN A 123 -6.69 10.47 18.27
N ASP A 124 -5.61 9.96 18.86
CA ASP A 124 -4.37 10.72 19.09
C ASP A 124 -3.66 11.03 17.76
N VAL A 125 -3.64 10.10 16.81
CA VAL A 125 -3.13 10.34 15.44
C VAL A 125 -3.97 11.40 14.73
N TYR A 126 -5.30 11.34 14.81
CA TYR A 126 -6.18 12.35 14.22
C TYR A 126 -5.97 13.73 14.84
N LYS A 127 -5.80 13.82 16.16
CA LYS A 127 -5.48 15.09 16.83
C LYS A 127 -4.16 15.66 16.36
N LYS A 128 -3.11 14.84 16.30
CA LYS A 128 -1.78 15.26 15.84
C LYS A 128 -1.78 15.71 14.38
N SER A 129 -2.45 14.96 13.50
CA SER A 129 -2.59 15.36 12.10
C SER A 129 -3.37 16.66 11.94
N ARG A 130 -4.41 16.88 12.76
CA ARG A 130 -5.19 18.12 12.75
C ARG A 130 -4.36 19.32 13.23
N THR A 131 -3.52 19.17 14.26
CA THR A 131 -2.63 20.25 14.71
C THR A 131 -1.58 20.58 13.66
N GLU A 132 -0.96 19.57 13.05
CA GLU A 132 0.04 19.76 11.97
C GLU A 132 -0.59 20.43 10.74
N PHE A 133 -1.82 20.06 10.37
CA PHE A 133 -2.56 20.72 9.29
C PHE A 133 -2.83 22.19 9.60
N GLN A 134 -3.29 22.51 10.81
CA GLN A 134 -3.57 23.89 11.23
C GLN A 134 -2.29 24.76 11.26
N GLU A 135 -1.18 24.22 11.75
CA GLU A 135 0.12 24.90 11.72
C GLU A 135 0.60 25.15 10.30
N THR A 136 0.40 24.18 9.40
CA THR A 136 0.76 24.29 7.98
C THR A 136 -0.11 25.33 7.27
N GLU A 137 -1.43 25.32 7.45
CA GLU A 137 -2.31 26.35 6.88
C GLU A 137 -1.93 27.74 7.38
N ALA A 138 -1.68 27.91 8.68
CA ALA A 138 -1.25 29.19 9.23
C ALA A 138 0.07 29.67 8.63
N LYS A 139 1.01 28.75 8.37
CA LYS A 139 2.31 29.04 7.77
C LYS A 139 2.18 29.59 6.34
N PHE A 140 1.32 29.00 5.51
CA PHE A 140 1.20 29.39 4.09
C PHE A 140 0.11 30.44 3.79
N ARG A 141 -0.77 30.72 4.76
CA ARG A 141 -1.84 31.72 4.63
C ARG A 141 -1.33 33.12 4.27
N ILE A 142 -1.99 33.77 3.32
CA ILE A 142 -1.75 35.17 2.93
C ILE A 142 -2.92 36.03 3.43
N SER A 143 -2.60 37.19 3.98
CA SER A 143 -3.58 38.19 4.42
C SER A 143 -3.37 39.58 3.81
N SER A 144 -2.28 39.82 3.09
CA SER A 144 -1.96 41.09 2.46
C SER A 144 -0.88 40.94 1.39
N LEU A 145 -0.74 41.94 0.51
CA LEU A 145 0.34 41.98 -0.50
C LEU A 145 1.74 41.94 0.15
N SER A 146 1.93 42.60 1.29
CA SER A 146 3.19 42.53 2.05
C SER A 146 3.49 41.11 2.55
N CYS A 147 2.45 40.33 2.88
CA CYS A 147 2.60 38.94 3.28
C CYS A 147 3.12 38.08 2.12
N ILE A 148 2.64 38.32 0.89
CA ILE A 148 3.15 37.66 -0.32
C ILE A 148 4.65 37.89 -0.45
N ILE A 149 5.09 39.15 -0.38
CA ILE A 149 6.51 39.52 -0.54
C ILE A 149 7.38 38.83 0.50
N SER A 150 6.95 38.82 1.76
CA SER A 150 7.70 38.17 2.84
C SER A 150 7.85 36.66 2.64
N LYS A 151 6.91 36.02 1.92
CA LYS A 151 6.85 34.58 1.72
C LYS A 151 7.25 34.14 0.30
N LEU A 152 7.63 35.06 -0.59
CA LEU A 152 8.07 34.74 -1.96
C LEU A 152 9.22 33.73 -2.00
N HIS A 153 10.11 33.76 -1.01
CA HIS A 153 11.21 32.80 -0.88
C HIS A 153 10.74 31.35 -0.63
N MET A 154 9.46 31.14 -0.34
CA MET A 154 8.87 29.83 -0.05
C MET A 154 8.32 29.13 -1.30
N ILE A 155 8.30 29.81 -2.45
CA ILE A 155 7.80 29.27 -3.73
C ILE A 155 8.92 29.27 -4.77
N GLU A 156 8.89 28.32 -5.69
CA GLU A 156 9.82 28.29 -6.82
C GLU A 156 9.14 28.86 -8.07
N LEU A 157 9.71 29.90 -8.65
CA LEU A 157 9.21 30.50 -9.89
C LEU A 157 9.82 29.76 -11.08
N PRO A 158 9.04 29.48 -12.15
CA PRO A 158 9.59 28.94 -13.39
C PRO A 158 10.64 29.89 -14.01
N ASN A 159 11.51 29.34 -14.86
CA ASN A 159 12.54 30.12 -15.54
C ASN A 159 11.91 31.29 -16.35
N ASP A 160 12.60 32.43 -16.40
CA ASP A 160 12.21 33.64 -17.14
C ASP A 160 10.98 34.40 -16.60
N TRP A 161 10.51 34.07 -15.39
CA TRP A 161 9.54 34.87 -14.66
C TRP A 161 10.23 35.94 -13.79
N LEU A 162 9.77 37.18 -13.92
CA LEU A 162 10.20 38.32 -13.13
C LEU A 162 9.09 38.77 -12.19
N PHE A 163 9.46 39.02 -10.93
CA PHE A 163 8.61 39.68 -9.96
C PHE A 163 8.84 41.19 -10.00
N HIS A 164 7.77 41.98 -10.11
CA HIS A 164 7.82 43.43 -10.04
C HIS A 164 6.69 43.98 -9.17
N ARG A 165 7.00 44.96 -8.32
CA ARG A 165 6.00 45.70 -7.56
C ARG A 165 5.96 47.14 -8.06
N PRO A 166 5.03 47.50 -8.95
CA PRO A 166 4.97 48.84 -9.52
C PRO A 166 4.54 49.89 -8.49
N ASP A 167 3.63 49.54 -7.58
CA ASP A 167 3.04 50.44 -6.60
C ASP A 167 2.64 49.72 -5.31
N SER A 168 2.01 50.45 -4.38
CA SER A 168 1.51 49.86 -3.14
C SER A 168 0.33 48.91 -3.39
N SER A 169 -0.40 49.12 -4.49
CA SER A 169 -1.72 48.53 -4.73
C SER A 169 -1.71 47.23 -5.53
N ASN A 170 -0.64 46.96 -6.29
CA ASN A 170 -0.53 45.77 -7.12
C ASN A 170 0.85 45.11 -7.03
N ILE A 171 0.85 43.80 -7.28
CA ILE A 171 2.04 42.99 -7.52
C ILE A 171 1.93 42.39 -8.93
N LEU A 172 3.03 42.38 -9.68
CA LEU A 172 3.14 41.85 -11.02
C LEU A 172 4.13 40.68 -11.10
N PHE A 173 3.75 39.62 -11.78
CA PHE A 173 4.65 38.56 -12.25
C PHE A 173 4.65 38.57 -13.78
N LEU A 174 5.83 38.64 -14.41
CA LEU A 174 6.00 38.87 -15.83
C LEU A 174 6.86 37.77 -16.45
N LYS A 175 6.40 37.11 -17.50
CA LYS A 175 7.23 36.21 -18.31
C LYS A 175 7.74 36.94 -19.54
N ILE A 176 9.07 37.03 -19.68
CA ILE A 176 9.72 37.69 -20.81
C ILE A 176 10.16 36.65 -21.82
N GLN A 177 9.83 36.87 -23.10
CA GLN A 177 10.35 36.10 -24.21
C GLN A 177 11.33 36.96 -25.02
N PHE A 178 12.51 36.38 -25.30
CA PHE A 178 13.53 36.99 -26.15
C PHE A 178 13.37 36.45 -27.59
N CYS A 179 13.01 37.34 -28.52
CA CYS A 179 12.99 37.02 -29.95
C CYS A 179 13.98 37.95 -30.66
N ASP A 180 15.09 37.36 -31.14
CA ASP A 180 16.19 37.83 -31.99
C ASP A 180 16.70 39.29 -31.92
N GLU A 181 15.89 40.32 -31.64
CA GLU A 181 16.33 41.71 -31.35
C GLU A 181 15.40 42.52 -30.40
N VAL A 182 14.26 42.00 -29.89
CA VAL A 182 13.36 42.72 -28.95
C VAL A 182 12.79 41.78 -27.87
N SER A 183 12.87 42.19 -26.60
CA SER A 183 12.21 41.52 -25.49
C SER A 183 10.73 41.91 -25.41
N THR A 184 9.81 40.94 -25.47
CA THR A 184 8.36 41.20 -25.35
C THR A 184 7.77 40.47 -24.15
N ILE A 185 6.77 41.07 -23.50
CA ILE A 185 6.03 40.44 -22.40
C ILE A 185 5.05 39.43 -23.00
N GLU A 186 5.31 38.15 -22.76
CA GLU A 186 4.49 37.07 -23.30
C GLU A 186 3.27 36.82 -22.40
N ARG A 187 3.49 36.77 -21.09
CA ARG A 187 2.47 36.50 -20.07
C ARG A 187 2.67 37.41 -18.86
N TYR A 188 1.58 37.78 -18.20
CA TYR A 188 1.66 38.51 -16.93
C TYR A 188 0.51 38.20 -15.98
N ILE A 189 0.79 38.30 -14.68
CA ILE A 189 -0.15 38.08 -13.59
C ILE A 189 -0.16 39.32 -12.71
N ILE A 190 -1.35 39.81 -12.38
CA ILE A 190 -1.57 40.95 -11.49
C ILE A 190 -2.30 40.46 -10.25
N VAL A 191 -1.77 40.79 -9.07
CA VAL A 191 -2.44 40.58 -7.78
C VAL A 191 -2.72 41.94 -7.15
N ASP A 192 -3.99 42.23 -6.89
CA ASP A 192 -4.43 43.49 -6.29
C ASP A 192 -4.50 43.45 -4.75
N GLU A 193 -4.79 44.60 -4.11
CA GLU A 193 -4.91 44.71 -2.64
C GLU A 193 -5.96 43.78 -2.02
N SER A 194 -6.97 43.38 -2.80
CA SER A 194 -7.99 42.42 -2.36
C SER A 194 -7.53 40.97 -2.43
N LEU A 195 -6.23 40.75 -2.73
CA LEU A 195 -5.62 39.46 -3.01
C LEU A 195 -6.27 38.74 -4.19
N PHE A 196 -6.89 39.50 -5.09
CA PHE A 196 -7.51 38.94 -6.27
C PHE A 196 -6.48 38.92 -7.40
N CYS A 197 -6.27 37.73 -7.94
CA CYS A 197 -5.29 37.47 -8.97
C CYS A 197 -5.96 37.47 -10.34
N LYS A 198 -5.33 38.10 -11.33
CA LYS A 198 -5.75 38.09 -12.74
C LYS A 198 -4.54 37.77 -13.61
N SER A 199 -4.66 36.76 -14.46
CA SER A 199 -3.61 36.35 -15.38
C SER A 199 -3.97 36.66 -16.83
N PHE A 200 -2.97 37.03 -17.63
CA PHE A 200 -3.15 37.50 -19.00
C PHE A 200 -2.11 36.90 -19.95
N TYR A 201 -2.52 36.66 -21.20
CA TYR A 201 -1.66 36.20 -22.29
C TYR A 201 -1.59 37.22 -23.43
N LYS A 202 -0.36 37.59 -23.82
CA LYS A 202 0.03 38.44 -24.95
C LYS A 202 -0.56 39.85 -24.94
N GLU A 203 0.30 40.85 -25.14
CA GLU A 203 0.00 42.28 -24.98
C GLU A 203 -1.24 42.80 -25.74
N LYS A 204 -1.61 42.16 -26.87
CA LYS A 204 -2.63 42.70 -27.80
C LYS A 204 -4.08 42.25 -27.56
N ASN A 205 -4.36 41.16 -26.84
CA ASN A 205 -5.71 40.58 -26.80
C ASN A 205 -6.34 40.35 -25.42
N LYS A 206 -5.77 40.84 -24.31
CA LYS A 206 -6.38 40.82 -22.96
C LYS A 206 -7.18 39.54 -22.65
N ILE A 207 -6.66 38.36 -23.00
CA ILE A 207 -7.35 37.11 -22.67
C ILE A 207 -7.06 36.86 -21.20
N GLN A 208 -8.07 37.11 -20.35
CA GLN A 208 -8.01 36.76 -18.94
C GLN A 208 -8.06 35.23 -18.84
N LEU A 209 -6.96 34.61 -18.41
CA LEU A 209 -6.85 33.15 -18.34
C LEU A 209 -7.52 32.61 -17.08
N SER A 210 -7.38 33.32 -15.96
CA SER A 210 -7.97 32.93 -14.68
C SER A 210 -8.21 34.15 -13.80
N SER A 211 -9.14 34.01 -12.85
CA SER A 211 -9.18 34.90 -11.71
C SER A 211 -9.65 34.21 -10.45
N SER A 212 -8.89 34.39 -9.37
CA SER A 212 -9.16 33.76 -8.09
C SER A 212 -8.66 34.64 -6.96
N SER A 213 -9.35 34.57 -5.81
CA SER A 213 -8.83 35.15 -4.57
C SER A 213 -7.76 34.22 -4.00
N ILE A 214 -6.60 34.78 -3.68
CA ILE A 214 -5.45 34.04 -3.16
C ILE A 214 -5.37 34.26 -1.66
N ASN A 215 -5.69 33.22 -0.90
CA ASN A 215 -5.57 33.20 0.56
C ASN A 215 -4.39 32.33 1.05
N ASP A 216 -3.68 31.66 0.15
CA ASP A 216 -2.54 30.77 0.43
C ASP A 216 -1.49 30.92 -0.69
N ILE A 217 -0.21 31.03 -0.32
CA ILE A 217 0.86 31.32 -1.29
C ILE A 217 1.10 30.19 -2.28
N ARG A 218 0.76 28.96 -1.92
CA ARG A 218 0.85 27.80 -2.83
C ARG A 218 -0.16 27.90 -3.98
N LEU A 219 -1.28 28.58 -3.77
CA LEU A 219 -2.23 28.86 -4.85
C LEU A 219 -1.62 29.81 -5.87
N LEU A 220 -0.83 30.79 -5.43
CA LEU A 220 -0.12 31.70 -6.33
C LEU A 220 0.92 30.93 -7.17
N GLU A 221 1.69 30.03 -6.54
CA GLU A 221 2.63 29.14 -7.22
C GLU A 221 1.95 28.27 -8.27
N ASN A 222 0.82 27.65 -7.93
CA ASN A 222 0.02 26.85 -8.87
C ASN A 222 -0.48 27.70 -10.05
N ILE A 223 -1.00 28.90 -9.80
CA ILE A 223 -1.49 29.80 -10.86
C ILE A 223 -0.34 30.20 -11.79
N ILE A 224 0.84 30.49 -11.24
CA ILE A 224 2.03 30.83 -12.05
C ILE A 224 2.41 29.65 -12.95
N HIS A 225 2.46 28.43 -12.41
CA HIS A 225 2.75 27.22 -13.19
C HIS A 225 1.68 26.92 -14.24
N GLU A 226 0.39 27.05 -13.89
CA GLU A 226 -0.71 26.85 -14.84
C GLU A 226 -0.64 27.86 -16.00
N VAL A 227 -0.35 29.12 -15.70
CA VAL A 227 -0.20 30.17 -16.72
C VAL A 227 1.07 29.93 -17.56
N ASP A 228 2.14 29.45 -16.95
CA ASP A 228 3.40 29.13 -17.63
C ASP A 228 3.23 28.02 -18.68
N LEU A 229 2.49 26.97 -18.30
CA LEU A 229 2.16 25.81 -19.15
C LEU A 229 0.99 26.08 -20.10
N PHE A 230 0.31 27.22 -19.99
CA PHE A 230 -0.83 27.54 -20.84
C PHE A 230 -0.40 27.80 -22.29
N GLU A 231 -0.76 26.87 -23.18
CA GLU A 231 -0.62 27.00 -24.62
C GLU A 231 -1.96 27.37 -25.26
N ILE A 232 -1.99 28.41 -26.10
CA ILE A 232 -3.18 28.73 -26.91
C ILE A 232 -3.38 27.63 -27.96
N SER A 233 -4.43 26.83 -27.79
CA SER A 233 -5.00 26.10 -28.92
C SER A 233 -5.60 27.12 -29.91
N PRO A 234 -5.32 27.02 -31.22
CA PRO A 234 -5.78 28.00 -32.20
C PRO A 234 -7.31 28.06 -32.21
N SER A 235 -7.81 29.26 -31.94
CA SER A 235 -9.20 29.73 -32.00
C SER A 235 -10.24 28.82 -32.67
N THR A 236 -11.35 28.55 -31.98
CA THR A 236 -12.70 28.86 -32.49
C THR A 236 -13.74 28.77 -31.38
N ASN A 237 -14.67 29.73 -31.40
CA ASN A 237 -15.97 29.65 -30.74
C ASN A 237 -16.63 28.29 -30.96
N THR A 238 -17.16 27.69 -29.90
CA THR A 238 -18.57 27.26 -29.78
C THR A 238 -18.73 26.54 -28.46
N ASN A 239 -19.89 26.70 -27.83
CA ASN A 239 -20.36 25.85 -26.74
C ASN A 239 -20.05 24.40 -27.08
N THR A 240 -19.01 23.86 -26.45
CA THR A 240 -18.54 22.52 -26.72
C THR A 240 -19.45 21.61 -25.92
N SER A 241 -20.58 21.22 -26.52
CA SER A 241 -21.31 20.04 -26.05
C SER A 241 -20.29 18.93 -25.80
N ALA A 242 -20.50 18.07 -24.81
CA ALA A 242 -19.62 16.92 -24.55
C ALA A 242 -19.28 16.17 -25.86
N THR A 243 -20.18 16.20 -26.84
CA THR A 243 -20.00 15.71 -28.21
C THR A 243 -18.82 16.32 -28.99
N SER A 244 -18.58 17.64 -28.93
CA SER A 244 -17.46 18.26 -29.66
C SER A 244 -16.12 18.14 -28.94
N LEU A 245 -16.13 17.99 -27.60
CA LEU A 245 -14.94 17.59 -26.85
C LEU A 245 -14.56 16.14 -27.18
N ILE A 246 -15.54 15.23 -27.22
CA ILE A 246 -15.34 13.85 -27.67
C ILE A 246 -14.79 13.84 -29.10
N GLN A 247 -15.37 14.63 -30.01
CA GLN A 247 -14.88 14.71 -31.39
C GLN A 247 -13.44 15.21 -31.49
N HIS A 248 -13.06 16.18 -30.67
CA HIS A 248 -11.68 16.68 -30.64
C HIS A 248 -10.71 15.63 -30.13
N VAL A 249 -11.07 14.92 -29.05
CA VAL A 249 -10.28 13.82 -28.50
C VAL A 249 -10.17 12.68 -29.52
N GLU A 250 -11.25 12.33 -30.22
CA GLU A 250 -11.24 11.33 -31.30
C GLU A 250 -10.27 11.71 -32.42
N ASN A 251 -10.26 12.98 -32.84
CA ASN A 251 -9.34 13.47 -33.86
C ASN A 251 -7.88 13.42 -33.38
N SER A 252 -7.60 13.80 -32.13
CA SER A 252 -6.26 13.71 -31.54
C SER A 252 -5.78 12.25 -31.42
N ILE A 253 -6.67 11.33 -31.03
CA ILE A 253 -6.41 9.89 -31.00
C ILE A 253 -6.08 9.38 -32.42
N HIS A 254 -6.82 9.83 -33.43
CA HIS A 254 -6.59 9.43 -34.82
C HIS A 254 -5.21 9.91 -35.32
N SER A 255 -4.87 11.18 -35.10
CA SER A 255 -3.56 11.74 -35.49
C SER A 255 -2.39 11.06 -34.77
N LEU A 256 -2.54 10.74 -33.47
CA LEU A 256 -1.56 9.97 -32.72
C LEU A 256 -1.40 8.54 -33.26
N GLY A 257 -2.51 7.90 -33.63
CA GLY A 257 -2.50 6.59 -34.29
C GLY A 257 -1.70 6.61 -35.59
N GLN A 258 -1.98 7.58 -36.46
CA GLN A 258 -1.25 7.74 -37.72
C GLN A 258 0.24 7.99 -37.51
N ALA A 259 0.62 8.80 -36.51
CA ALA A 259 2.03 9.03 -36.17
C ALA A 259 2.72 7.73 -35.71
N ILE A 260 2.04 6.88 -34.93
CA ILE A 260 2.56 5.57 -34.51
C ILE A 260 2.73 4.63 -35.71
N ASP A 261 1.75 4.60 -36.63
CA ASP A 261 1.82 3.76 -37.83
C ASP A 261 2.96 4.22 -38.77
N THR A 262 3.22 5.54 -38.83
CA THR A 262 4.31 6.09 -39.64
C THR A 262 5.69 5.67 -39.10
N LEU A 263 5.82 5.51 -37.78
CA LEU A 263 7.02 4.96 -37.13
C LEU A 263 7.26 3.48 -37.47
N GLU A 264 6.25 2.75 -37.99
CA GLU A 264 6.43 1.34 -38.40
C GLU A 264 7.21 1.19 -39.72
N HIS A 265 7.33 2.26 -40.51
CA HIS A 265 7.92 2.21 -41.85
C HIS A 265 9.33 2.80 -41.94
N THR A 266 9.92 3.21 -40.82
CA THR A 266 11.29 3.73 -40.78
C THR A 266 12.27 2.63 -40.38
N ASP A 267 12.92 2.02 -41.37
CA ASP A 267 14.00 1.04 -41.20
C ASP A 267 15.25 1.69 -40.58
N SER A 268 15.55 1.45 -39.28
CA SER A 268 16.85 1.81 -38.72
C SER A 268 17.32 0.93 -37.55
N LYS A 269 18.19 -0.03 -37.88
CA LYS A 269 19.26 -0.68 -37.09
C LYS A 269 18.98 -1.02 -35.61
N LEU A 270 18.61 -2.29 -35.39
CA LEU A 270 18.84 -3.27 -34.29
C LEU A 270 19.02 -2.80 -32.83
N TYR A 271 19.83 -1.78 -32.52
CA TYR A 271 19.94 -1.22 -31.16
C TYR A 271 18.93 -0.07 -30.91
N PHE A 272 18.51 0.62 -31.98
CA PHE A 272 17.42 1.59 -31.94
C PHE A 272 16.03 0.91 -31.92
N GLU A 273 15.90 -0.24 -32.59
CA GLU A 273 14.64 -0.99 -32.72
C GLU A 273 14.04 -1.46 -31.38
N ILE A 274 14.85 -1.82 -30.37
CA ILE A 274 14.34 -2.29 -29.07
C ILE A 274 13.75 -1.14 -28.26
N ALA A 275 14.41 0.03 -28.25
CA ALA A 275 13.94 1.22 -27.55
C ALA A 275 12.67 1.76 -28.21
N GLU A 276 12.62 1.74 -29.54
CA GLU A 276 11.48 2.16 -30.35
C GLU A 276 10.30 1.20 -30.20
N ALA A 277 10.53 -0.12 -30.19
CA ALA A 277 9.49 -1.12 -29.91
C ALA A 277 8.91 -0.98 -28.49
N SER A 278 9.74 -0.71 -27.48
CA SER A 278 9.30 -0.47 -26.10
C SER A 278 8.50 0.83 -25.96
N LEU A 279 8.93 1.91 -26.63
CA LEU A 279 8.18 3.15 -26.70
C LEU A 279 6.84 2.95 -27.42
N ARG A 280 6.83 2.24 -28.55
CA ARG A 280 5.63 1.89 -29.33
C ARG A 280 4.63 1.11 -28.49
N MET A 281 5.04 0.05 -27.80
CA MET A 281 4.14 -0.70 -26.91
C MET A 281 3.49 0.20 -25.84
N ARG A 282 4.25 1.14 -25.27
CA ARG A 282 3.72 2.11 -24.29
C ARG A 282 2.74 3.08 -24.92
N LEU A 283 3.07 3.65 -26.08
CA LEU A 283 2.20 4.58 -26.80
C LEU A 283 0.91 3.90 -27.27
N THR A 284 1.00 2.69 -27.83
CA THR A 284 -0.17 1.89 -28.22
C THR A 284 -1.06 1.59 -27.02
N PHE A 285 -0.47 1.21 -25.87
CA PHE A 285 -1.25 0.98 -24.65
C PHE A 285 -1.99 2.24 -24.21
N LEU A 286 -1.33 3.41 -24.16
CA LEU A 286 -1.94 4.68 -23.79
C LEU A 286 -3.05 5.09 -24.77
N LEU A 287 -2.81 4.93 -26.07
CA LEU A 287 -3.78 5.21 -27.11
C LEU A 287 -5.03 4.34 -26.96
N ASP A 288 -4.86 3.05 -26.68
CA ASP A 288 -5.96 2.13 -26.43
C ASP A 288 -6.75 2.53 -25.18
N GLN A 289 -6.08 2.94 -24.10
CA GLN A 289 -6.77 3.46 -22.91
C GLN A 289 -7.66 4.66 -23.24
N LEU A 290 -7.16 5.61 -24.02
CA LEU A 290 -7.93 6.78 -24.46
C LEU A 290 -9.12 6.38 -25.34
N LYS A 291 -8.93 5.47 -26.30
CA LYS A 291 -10.02 4.93 -27.13
C LYS A 291 -11.12 4.29 -26.28
N TYR A 292 -10.76 3.56 -25.23
CA TYR A 292 -11.74 2.89 -24.37
C TYR A 292 -12.55 3.84 -23.50
N LEU A 293 -12.07 5.06 -23.24
CA LEU A 293 -12.86 6.07 -22.51
C LEU A 293 -14.10 6.51 -23.30
N ILE A 294 -13.98 6.54 -24.63
CA ILE A 294 -15.02 7.05 -25.54
C ILE A 294 -16.00 5.93 -25.94
N ILE A 295 -15.49 4.70 -26.09
CA ILE A 295 -16.29 3.55 -26.51
C ILE A 295 -17.14 3.02 -25.34
N ASP A 296 -18.40 2.69 -25.65
CA ASP A 296 -19.31 2.04 -24.70
C ASP A 296 -18.70 0.77 -24.08
N LYS A 297 -18.93 0.56 -22.78
CA LYS A 297 -18.34 -0.54 -22.01
C LYS A 297 -18.58 -1.92 -22.62
N HIS A 298 -19.69 -2.13 -23.33
CA HIS A 298 -20.02 -3.40 -23.97
C HIS A 298 -19.42 -3.54 -25.38
N ALA A 299 -19.07 -2.44 -26.03
CA ALA A 299 -18.46 -2.40 -27.35
C ALA A 299 -16.92 -2.46 -27.32
N ARG A 300 -16.29 -2.27 -26.14
CA ARG A 300 -14.83 -2.28 -25.98
C ARG A 300 -14.20 -3.60 -26.41
N ARG A 301 -13.34 -3.53 -27.43
CA ARG A 301 -12.47 -4.63 -27.90
C ARG A 301 -11.05 -4.38 -27.42
N TYR A 302 -10.59 -5.20 -26.48
CA TYR A 302 -9.26 -5.04 -25.89
C TYR A 302 -8.17 -5.60 -26.80
N ASN A 303 -7.13 -4.80 -27.05
CA ASN A 303 -5.95 -5.20 -27.78
C ASN A 303 -5.14 -6.25 -26.99
N ILE A 304 -4.39 -7.11 -27.68
CA ILE A 304 -3.55 -8.15 -27.10
C ILE A 304 -2.51 -7.58 -26.12
N ILE A 305 -1.93 -6.42 -26.40
CA ILE A 305 -0.95 -5.76 -25.51
C ILE A 305 -1.61 -5.45 -24.16
N THR A 306 -2.80 -4.84 -24.17
CA THR A 306 -3.59 -4.54 -22.97
C THR A 306 -3.99 -5.82 -22.23
N LEU A 307 -4.41 -6.86 -22.96
CA LEU A 307 -4.77 -8.16 -22.37
C LEU A 307 -3.57 -8.82 -21.66
N VAL A 308 -2.41 -8.86 -22.30
CA VAL A 308 -1.18 -9.43 -21.72
C VAL A 308 -0.75 -8.64 -20.48
N PHE A 309 -0.81 -7.30 -20.53
CA PHE A 309 -0.52 -6.45 -19.38
C PHE A 309 -1.47 -6.74 -18.19
N CYS A 310 -2.77 -6.83 -18.46
CA CYS A 310 -3.78 -7.20 -17.46
C CYS A 310 -3.52 -8.59 -16.86
N LEU A 311 -3.18 -9.57 -17.70
CA LEU A 311 -2.85 -10.93 -17.27
C LEU A 311 -1.61 -10.97 -16.37
N LYS A 312 -0.58 -10.15 -16.67
CA LYS A 312 0.61 -10.03 -15.82
C LYS A 312 0.26 -9.50 -14.43
N ILE A 313 -0.50 -8.39 -14.36
CA ILE A 313 -0.93 -7.81 -13.07
C ILE A 313 -1.77 -8.83 -12.29
N HIS A 314 -2.75 -9.45 -12.95
CA HIS A 314 -3.60 -10.44 -12.30
C HIS A 314 -2.83 -11.67 -11.84
N GLY A 315 -1.85 -12.14 -12.63
CA GLY A 315 -0.98 -13.27 -12.28
C GLY A 315 -0.11 -12.99 -11.05
N ILE A 316 0.33 -11.74 -10.87
CA ILE A 316 1.10 -11.31 -9.70
C ILE A 316 0.16 -11.11 -8.49
N SER A 317 -0.94 -10.39 -8.68
CA SER A 317 -1.90 -10.11 -7.60
C SER A 317 -3.30 -9.82 -8.16
N PRO A 318 -4.25 -10.77 -7.99
CA PRO A 318 -5.65 -10.53 -8.34
C PRO A 318 -6.29 -9.39 -7.55
N ALA A 319 -5.83 -9.15 -6.31
CA ALA A 319 -6.31 -8.05 -5.49
C ALA A 319 -5.90 -6.69 -6.05
N CYS A 320 -4.63 -6.55 -6.47
CA CYS A 320 -4.15 -5.34 -7.14
C CYS A 320 -4.91 -5.08 -8.43
N TYR A 321 -5.14 -6.14 -9.22
CA TYR A 321 -5.93 -6.04 -10.45
C TYR A 321 -7.34 -5.48 -10.20
N ARG A 322 -8.07 -6.02 -9.21
CA ARG A 322 -9.41 -5.54 -8.85
C ARG A 322 -9.39 -4.11 -8.31
N LEU A 323 -8.34 -3.73 -7.59
CA LEU A 323 -8.19 -2.35 -7.10
C LEU A 323 -8.03 -1.37 -8.25
N ILE A 324 -7.16 -1.67 -9.23
CA ILE A 324 -6.95 -0.82 -10.41
C ILE A 324 -8.21 -0.77 -11.27
N GLN A 325 -8.88 -1.91 -11.46
CA GLN A 325 -10.14 -1.96 -12.19
C GLN A 325 -11.24 -1.16 -11.47
N GLY A 326 -11.32 -1.23 -10.14
CA GLY A 326 -12.32 -0.55 -9.34
C GLY A 326 -12.08 0.95 -9.19
N SER A 327 -10.84 1.42 -9.33
CA SER A 327 -10.50 2.85 -9.22
C SER A 327 -10.96 3.68 -10.42
N ASN A 328 -11.33 3.04 -11.53
CA ASN A 328 -11.64 3.68 -12.81
C ASN A 328 -10.50 4.56 -13.38
N CYS A 329 -9.28 4.44 -12.85
CA CYS A 329 -8.12 5.16 -13.39
C CYS A 329 -7.67 4.58 -14.74
N LEU A 330 -7.83 3.25 -14.93
CA LEU A 330 -7.52 2.55 -16.16
C LEU A 330 -8.71 1.70 -16.60
N THR A 331 -8.92 1.59 -17.91
CA THR A 331 -10.01 0.79 -18.47
C THR A 331 -9.55 -0.65 -18.68
N PHE A 332 -9.71 -1.47 -17.65
CA PHE A 332 -9.35 -2.90 -17.68
C PHE A 332 -10.56 -3.80 -17.99
N PRO A 333 -10.36 -4.90 -18.75
CA PRO A 333 -11.40 -5.88 -19.02
C PRO A 333 -11.89 -6.53 -17.73
N HIS A 334 -13.16 -6.92 -17.68
CA HIS A 334 -13.64 -7.73 -16.55
C HIS A 334 -12.91 -9.09 -16.51
N GLU A 335 -12.68 -9.68 -15.33
CA GLU A 335 -11.96 -10.96 -15.16
C GLU A 335 -12.52 -12.07 -16.08
N ARG A 336 -13.85 -12.12 -16.22
CA ARG A 336 -14.58 -13.04 -17.13
C ARG A 336 -14.20 -12.92 -18.61
N ASN A 337 -13.75 -11.76 -19.08
CA ASN A 337 -13.51 -11.52 -20.51
C ASN A 337 -12.17 -12.11 -20.97
N TRP A 338 -11.12 -12.05 -20.17
CA TRP A 338 -9.84 -12.69 -20.50
C TRP A 338 -9.79 -14.17 -20.08
N LEU A 339 -10.69 -14.65 -19.22
CA LEU A 339 -10.89 -16.09 -18.98
C LEU A 339 -11.12 -16.85 -20.30
N LYS A 340 -11.76 -16.22 -21.30
CA LYS A 340 -11.87 -16.78 -22.65
C LYS A 340 -10.51 -16.92 -23.34
N VAL A 341 -9.64 -15.92 -23.19
CA VAL A 341 -8.26 -15.95 -23.71
C VAL A 341 -7.45 -17.04 -23.02
N LYS A 342 -7.53 -17.12 -21.69
CA LYS A 342 -6.90 -18.20 -20.90
C LYS A 342 -7.38 -19.58 -21.34
N ASN A 343 -8.68 -19.74 -21.60
CA ASN A 343 -9.23 -21.02 -22.05
C ASN A 343 -8.91 -21.32 -23.53
N SER A 344 -8.67 -20.30 -24.36
CA SER A 344 -8.24 -20.49 -25.76
C SER A 344 -6.77 -20.84 -25.90
N ILE A 345 -5.94 -20.47 -24.93
CA ILE A 345 -4.56 -20.95 -24.80
C ILE A 345 -4.67 -22.35 -24.18
N GLY A 346 -4.73 -23.38 -25.02
CA GLY A 346 -4.82 -24.77 -24.56
C GLY A 346 -3.74 -25.12 -23.53
N LEU A 347 -4.04 -26.05 -22.62
CA LEU A 347 -3.12 -26.53 -21.59
C LEU A 347 -1.82 -27.16 -22.13
N GLU A 348 -1.81 -27.51 -23.42
CA GLU A 348 -0.62 -27.89 -24.16
C GLU A 348 -0.26 -26.75 -25.12
N SER A 349 0.18 -25.62 -24.58
CA SER A 349 0.90 -24.64 -25.39
C SER A 349 2.15 -25.34 -25.90
N ASP A 350 2.18 -25.63 -27.21
CA ASP A 350 3.29 -26.26 -27.91
C ASP A 350 4.58 -25.47 -27.63
N TYR A 351 5.33 -25.89 -26.61
CA TYR A 351 6.55 -25.23 -26.14
C TYR A 351 7.54 -25.01 -27.29
N THR A 352 7.43 -25.84 -28.34
CA THR A 352 8.21 -25.72 -29.57
C THR A 352 8.03 -24.36 -30.26
N LYS A 353 6.85 -23.73 -30.20
CA LYS A 353 6.65 -22.39 -30.78
C LYS A 353 7.49 -21.33 -30.06
N ILE A 354 7.42 -21.34 -28.72
CA ILE A 354 8.20 -20.42 -27.88
C ILE A 354 9.69 -20.67 -28.10
N LEU A 355 10.13 -21.93 -28.08
CA LEU A 355 11.54 -22.26 -28.25
C LEU A 355 12.08 -21.92 -29.65
N ARG A 356 11.29 -22.08 -30.72
CA ARG A 356 11.70 -21.65 -32.07
C ARG A 356 11.91 -20.14 -32.14
N GLU A 357 11.00 -19.36 -31.55
CA GLU A 357 11.11 -17.90 -31.51
C GLU A 357 12.30 -17.44 -30.64
N VAL A 358 12.57 -18.13 -29.54
CA VAL A 358 13.77 -17.89 -28.74
C VAL A 358 15.03 -18.20 -29.54
N ALA A 359 15.07 -19.33 -30.26
CA ALA A 359 16.23 -19.74 -31.04
C ALA A 359 16.57 -18.76 -32.18
N THR A 360 15.58 -18.09 -32.79
CA THR A 360 15.84 -17.05 -33.81
C THR A 360 16.47 -15.80 -33.22
N THR A 361 16.13 -15.46 -31.96
CA THR A 361 16.71 -14.30 -31.27
C THR A 361 18.10 -14.55 -30.69
N PHE A 362 18.44 -15.80 -30.39
CA PHE A 362 19.69 -16.16 -29.72
C PHE A 362 20.88 -16.23 -30.66
N ASN A 363 22.02 -15.73 -30.19
CA ASN A 363 23.30 -15.95 -30.83
C ASN A 363 23.78 -17.41 -30.60
N ASN A 364 24.87 -17.80 -31.27
CA ASN A 364 25.36 -19.18 -31.22
C ASN A 364 25.61 -19.69 -29.79
N LEU A 365 26.17 -18.88 -28.89
CA LEU A 365 26.47 -19.28 -27.50
C LEU A 365 25.22 -19.38 -26.63
N GLU A 366 24.21 -18.55 -26.89
CA GLU A 366 22.96 -18.53 -26.13
C GLU A 366 22.06 -19.73 -26.46
N ARG A 367 22.22 -20.31 -27.66
CA ARG A 367 21.50 -21.51 -28.10
C ARG A 367 21.91 -22.78 -27.36
N HIS A 368 23.03 -22.78 -26.65
CA HIS A 368 23.43 -23.89 -25.79
C HIS A 368 22.66 -23.82 -24.47
N VAL A 369 21.90 -24.88 -24.18
CA VAL A 369 20.96 -24.95 -23.06
C VAL A 369 21.19 -26.20 -22.21
N ILE A 370 20.68 -26.17 -20.99
CA ILE A 370 20.59 -27.32 -20.09
C ILE A 370 19.12 -27.69 -19.86
N LEU A 371 18.86 -28.99 -19.73
CA LEU A 371 17.56 -29.52 -19.32
C LEU A 371 17.61 -29.87 -17.83
N GLN A 372 16.80 -29.20 -17.03
CA GLN A 372 16.67 -29.43 -15.59
C GLN A 372 15.41 -30.25 -15.32
N MET A 373 15.54 -31.27 -14.48
CA MET A 373 14.45 -32.16 -14.12
C MET A 373 14.29 -32.24 -12.60
N ASP A 374 13.06 -32.06 -12.14
CA ASP A 374 12.75 -32.07 -10.71
C ASP A 374 11.32 -32.55 -10.42
N GLU A 375 11.10 -33.08 -9.23
CA GLU A 375 9.80 -33.54 -8.72
C GLU A 375 9.19 -32.49 -7.79
N VAL A 376 7.99 -32.02 -8.14
CA VAL A 376 7.22 -31.09 -7.31
C VAL A 376 6.12 -31.85 -6.60
N HIS A 377 6.22 -31.96 -5.28
CA HIS A 377 5.13 -32.50 -4.46
C HIS A 377 3.96 -31.53 -4.40
N ILE A 378 2.79 -32.01 -4.80
CA ILE A 378 1.53 -31.27 -4.76
C ILE A 378 0.58 -31.93 -3.77
N ARG A 379 -0.37 -31.14 -3.26
CA ARG A 379 -1.47 -31.71 -2.50
C ARG A 379 -2.33 -32.53 -3.46
N GLY A 380 -2.47 -33.83 -3.19
CA GLY A 380 -3.38 -34.70 -3.93
C GLY A 380 -4.81 -34.17 -3.83
N ASP A 381 -5.38 -33.82 -4.98
CA ASP A 381 -6.76 -33.37 -5.10
C ASP A 381 -7.32 -33.78 -6.46
N ALA A 382 -8.53 -34.34 -6.47
CA ALA A 382 -9.23 -34.79 -7.67
C ALA A 382 -10.49 -33.95 -7.84
N SER A 383 -10.59 -33.23 -8.96
CA SER A 383 -11.72 -32.35 -9.25
C SER A 383 -12.43 -32.76 -10.54
N TYR A 384 -13.77 -32.78 -10.52
CA TYR A 384 -14.57 -32.99 -11.72
C TYR A 384 -14.89 -31.66 -12.39
N LYS A 385 -14.38 -31.44 -13.61
CA LYS A 385 -14.62 -30.24 -14.39
C LYS A 385 -14.91 -30.59 -15.84
N GLY A 386 -16.03 -30.09 -16.38
CA GLY A 386 -16.36 -30.20 -17.80
C GLY A 386 -16.49 -31.63 -18.32
N GLY A 387 -17.01 -32.57 -17.51
CA GLY A 387 -17.20 -33.95 -17.94
C GLY A 387 -16.01 -34.89 -17.71
N ARG A 388 -14.90 -34.39 -17.15
CA ARG A 388 -13.68 -35.16 -16.89
C ARG A 388 -13.22 -34.99 -15.45
N VAL A 389 -12.65 -36.07 -14.89
CA VAL A 389 -11.91 -36.01 -13.62
C VAL A 389 -10.50 -35.51 -13.92
N ILE A 390 -10.07 -34.48 -13.21
CA ILE A 390 -8.75 -33.87 -13.31
C ILE A 390 -8.04 -34.08 -11.98
N GLY A 391 -6.77 -34.49 -12.03
CA GLY A 391 -5.94 -34.62 -10.83
C GLY A 391 -5.84 -36.04 -10.26
N SER A 392 -6.33 -37.06 -10.97
CA SER A 392 -6.19 -38.46 -10.55
C SER A 392 -5.94 -39.43 -11.73
N ILE A 393 -5.41 -40.62 -11.43
CA ILE A 393 -5.29 -41.74 -12.37
C ILE A 393 -6.63 -42.47 -12.42
N ASP A 394 -7.43 -42.25 -13.49
CA ASP A 394 -8.69 -42.94 -13.86
C ASP A 394 -9.80 -43.09 -12.79
N ASN A 395 -9.49 -42.91 -11.52
CA ASN A 395 -10.27 -43.12 -10.32
C ASN A 395 -10.05 -41.91 -9.39
N PRO A 396 -11.10 -41.22 -8.92
CA PRO A 396 -10.98 -40.07 -8.02
C PRO A 396 -10.27 -40.36 -6.69
N ASN A 397 -10.18 -41.64 -6.30
CA ASN A 397 -9.59 -42.05 -5.03
C ASN A 397 -8.05 -42.12 -5.05
N ASP A 398 -7.41 -41.95 -6.21
CA ASP A 398 -5.95 -41.97 -6.34
C ASP A 398 -5.44 -40.68 -7.01
N PRO A 399 -5.42 -39.56 -6.27
CA PRO A 399 -4.99 -38.28 -6.82
C PRO A 399 -3.47 -38.23 -7.01
N TYR A 400 -3.02 -37.50 -8.03
CA TYR A 400 -1.61 -37.23 -8.22
C TYR A 400 -1.05 -36.41 -7.06
N THR A 401 0.01 -36.91 -6.42
CA THR A 401 0.70 -36.22 -5.32
C THR A 401 2.02 -35.60 -5.75
N THR A 402 2.48 -35.88 -6.97
CA THR A 402 3.75 -35.40 -7.49
C THR A 402 3.59 -35.01 -8.96
N VAL A 403 4.28 -33.95 -9.37
CA VAL A 403 4.41 -33.53 -10.77
C VAL A 403 5.89 -33.52 -11.12
N PHE A 404 6.26 -34.28 -12.13
CA PHE A 404 7.59 -34.22 -12.73
C PHE A 404 7.66 -33.01 -13.65
N SER A 405 8.62 -32.15 -13.39
CA SER A 405 8.83 -30.90 -14.12
C SER A 405 10.11 -30.96 -14.93
N MET A 406 10.03 -30.49 -16.17
CA MET A 406 11.18 -30.31 -17.04
C MET A 406 11.29 -28.86 -17.45
N MET A 407 12.45 -28.26 -17.20
CA MET A 407 12.75 -26.86 -17.45
C MET A 407 13.99 -26.75 -18.32
N VAL A 408 13.96 -25.88 -19.33
CA VAL A 408 15.12 -25.58 -20.17
C VAL A 408 15.68 -24.22 -19.78
N SER A 409 17.00 -24.13 -19.63
CA SER A 409 17.69 -22.90 -19.23
C SER A 409 18.90 -22.66 -20.15
N SER A 410 19.07 -21.43 -20.63
CA SER A 410 20.27 -21.07 -21.42
C SER A 410 21.50 -21.01 -20.53
N LEU A 411 22.65 -21.47 -21.04
CA LEU A 411 23.93 -21.38 -20.35
C LEU A 411 24.49 -19.95 -20.34
N SER A 412 24.19 -19.17 -21.38
CA SER A 412 24.81 -17.86 -21.61
C SER A 412 23.83 -16.69 -21.46
N ALA A 413 22.51 -16.93 -21.59
CA ALA A 413 21.48 -15.92 -21.47
C ALA A 413 20.63 -16.09 -20.19
N LYS A 414 20.02 -14.99 -19.73
CA LYS A 414 19.00 -15.01 -18.66
C LYS A 414 17.66 -15.52 -19.21
N PHE A 415 17.62 -16.78 -19.59
CA PHE A 415 16.43 -17.44 -20.11
C PHE A 415 16.22 -18.79 -19.43
N SER A 416 15.00 -19.00 -18.93
CA SER A 416 14.56 -20.27 -18.37
C SER A 416 13.05 -20.42 -18.57
N THR A 417 12.59 -21.59 -18.99
CA THR A 417 11.16 -21.86 -19.16
C THR A 417 10.83 -23.34 -18.92
N ILE A 418 9.62 -23.59 -18.44
CA ILE A 418 9.08 -24.95 -18.29
C ILE A 418 8.70 -25.48 -19.68
N VAL A 419 9.23 -26.64 -20.06
CA VAL A 419 8.92 -27.30 -21.33
C VAL A 419 7.87 -28.38 -21.17
N ARG A 420 7.81 -29.04 -20.01
CA ARG A 420 6.81 -30.09 -19.75
C ARG A 420 6.54 -30.25 -18.26
N LEU A 421 5.28 -30.51 -17.92
CA LEU A 421 4.81 -30.93 -16.61
C LEU A 421 4.07 -32.26 -16.76
N ILE A 422 4.48 -33.27 -16.01
CA ILE A 422 3.92 -34.62 -16.11
C ILE A 422 3.43 -35.01 -14.71
N PRO A 423 2.13 -35.20 -14.51
CA PRO A 423 1.65 -35.74 -13.24
C PRO A 423 2.18 -37.17 -13.06
N LEU A 424 2.82 -37.44 -11.92
CA LEU A 424 3.32 -38.75 -11.54
C LEU A 424 2.35 -39.39 -10.54
N GLY A 425 1.88 -40.60 -10.87
CA GLY A 425 1.35 -41.52 -9.86
C GLY A 425 2.36 -42.64 -9.66
N SER A 426 1.96 -43.90 -9.85
CA SER A 426 2.88 -45.05 -9.81
C SER A 426 3.77 -45.19 -11.06
N SER A 427 4.21 -44.06 -11.64
CA SER A 427 4.95 -44.02 -12.91
C SER A 427 6.37 -44.59 -12.75
N SER A 428 6.82 -45.39 -13.70
CA SER A 428 8.14 -46.03 -13.67
C SER A 428 9.18 -45.26 -14.50
N SER A 429 10.48 -45.47 -14.22
CA SER A 429 11.59 -44.88 -14.98
C SER A 429 11.51 -45.16 -16.49
N GLU A 430 10.98 -46.33 -16.86
CA GLU A 430 10.80 -46.79 -18.24
C GLU A 430 9.73 -45.99 -18.98
N SER A 431 8.71 -45.50 -18.27
CA SER A 431 7.69 -44.62 -18.84
C SER A 431 8.19 -43.19 -19.08
N LEU A 432 9.11 -42.71 -18.25
CA LEU A 432 9.70 -41.37 -18.35
C LEU A 432 10.80 -41.29 -19.41
N TYR A 433 11.58 -42.34 -19.61
CA TYR A 433 12.65 -42.40 -20.60
C TYR A 433 12.24 -41.91 -22.02
N PRO A 434 11.20 -42.44 -22.68
CA PRO A 434 10.80 -41.97 -24.00
C PRO A 434 10.33 -40.52 -23.98
N ILE A 435 9.76 -40.05 -22.87
CA ILE A 435 9.28 -38.68 -22.72
C ILE A 435 10.46 -37.70 -22.64
N VAL A 436 11.44 -37.98 -21.79
CA VAL A 436 12.67 -37.17 -21.67
C VAL A 436 13.42 -37.15 -23.01
N ARG A 437 13.58 -38.31 -23.64
CA ARG A 437 14.20 -38.43 -24.97
C ARG A 437 13.48 -37.57 -26.01
N SER A 438 12.14 -37.69 -26.10
CA SER A 438 11.32 -36.90 -27.03
C SER A 438 11.40 -35.39 -26.75
N THR A 439 11.59 -35.00 -25.49
CA THR A 439 11.72 -33.60 -25.09
C THR A 439 13.06 -33.03 -25.53
N ILE A 440 14.16 -33.76 -25.33
CA ILE A 440 15.50 -33.39 -25.83
C ILE A 440 15.45 -33.21 -27.36
N CYS A 441 14.96 -34.21 -28.10
CA CYS A 441 14.84 -34.12 -29.55
C CYS A 441 13.94 -32.95 -30.00
N GLY A 442 12.85 -32.68 -29.26
CA GLY A 442 11.94 -31.58 -29.55
C GLY A 442 12.57 -30.21 -29.32
N ILE A 443 13.40 -30.05 -28.28
CA ILE A 443 14.17 -28.82 -28.02
C ILE A 443 15.17 -28.60 -29.15
N GLU A 444 15.89 -29.65 -29.56
CA GLU A 444 16.90 -29.52 -30.62
C GLU A 444 16.31 -29.27 -32.00
N ALA A 445 15.15 -29.87 -32.30
CA ALA A 445 14.39 -29.56 -33.51
C ALA A 445 13.94 -28.09 -33.58
N CYS A 446 13.96 -27.35 -32.46
CA CYS A 446 13.67 -25.91 -32.43
C CYS A 446 14.91 -25.03 -32.69
N GLY A 447 16.11 -25.61 -32.80
CA GLY A 447 17.36 -24.87 -33.06
C GLY A 447 18.17 -24.51 -31.81
N LEU A 448 17.89 -25.15 -30.67
CA LEU A 448 18.68 -25.07 -29.44
C LEU A 448 19.53 -26.35 -29.28
N PHE A 449 20.59 -26.32 -28.50
CA PHE A 449 21.49 -27.47 -28.30
C PHE A 449 21.54 -27.88 -26.84
N VAL A 450 21.14 -29.11 -26.52
CA VAL A 450 21.06 -29.58 -25.13
C VAL A 450 22.41 -30.16 -24.70
N GLU A 451 23.17 -29.39 -23.93
CA GLU A 451 24.53 -29.77 -23.51
C GLU A 451 24.56 -30.68 -22.28
N ALA A 452 23.61 -30.48 -21.37
CA ALA A 452 23.56 -31.24 -20.13
C ALA A 452 22.13 -31.42 -19.62
N VAL A 453 21.97 -32.53 -18.90
CA VAL A 453 20.76 -32.84 -18.15
C VAL A 453 21.09 -32.79 -16.66
N CYS A 454 20.41 -31.93 -15.92
CA CYS A 454 20.60 -31.74 -14.47
C CYS A 454 19.41 -32.33 -13.72
N THR A 455 19.69 -33.18 -12.74
CA THR A 455 18.68 -33.83 -11.90
C THR A 455 19.28 -34.14 -10.53
N ASP A 456 18.44 -34.42 -9.54
CA ASP A 456 18.88 -34.82 -8.21
C ASP A 456 19.30 -36.31 -8.15
N ASN A 457 19.68 -36.79 -6.97
CA ASN A 457 20.06 -38.19 -6.76
C ASN A 457 18.87 -39.07 -6.33
N TYR A 458 17.65 -38.70 -6.70
CA TYR A 458 16.46 -39.48 -6.36
C TYR A 458 16.46 -40.83 -7.11
N PRO A 459 16.02 -41.96 -6.50
CA PRO A 459 16.14 -43.28 -7.12
C PRO A 459 15.49 -43.42 -8.50
N LEU A 460 14.41 -42.67 -8.78
CA LEU A 460 13.78 -42.65 -10.10
C LEU A 460 14.72 -42.06 -11.16
N ASN A 461 15.37 -40.94 -10.84
CA ASN A 461 16.31 -40.24 -11.73
C ASN A 461 17.59 -41.07 -11.94
N VAL A 462 18.07 -41.76 -10.91
CA VAL A 462 19.19 -42.71 -11.04
C VAL A 462 18.85 -43.86 -11.99
N ARG A 463 17.64 -44.43 -11.87
CA ARG A 463 17.18 -45.50 -12.79
C ARG A 463 16.98 -44.98 -14.21
N LEU A 464 16.41 -43.79 -14.36
CA LEU A 464 16.25 -43.11 -15.64
C LEU A 464 17.60 -42.88 -16.33
N TYR A 465 18.60 -42.37 -15.59
CA TYR A 465 19.95 -42.16 -16.10
C TYR A 465 20.59 -43.48 -16.58
N LYS A 466 20.38 -44.60 -15.87
CA LYS A 466 20.86 -45.91 -16.31
C LYS A 466 20.24 -46.38 -17.63
N LEU A 467 19.05 -45.92 -17.98
CA LEU A 467 18.44 -46.22 -19.29
C LEU A 467 19.10 -45.42 -20.44
N PHE A 468 19.73 -44.29 -20.15
CA PHE A 468 20.53 -43.52 -21.12
C PHE A 468 21.98 -44.00 -21.22
N SER A 469 22.53 -44.63 -20.18
CA SER A 469 23.90 -45.15 -20.19
C SER A 469 23.98 -46.51 -20.88
N THR A 470 24.92 -46.66 -21.80
CA THR A 470 25.30 -47.95 -22.40
C THR A 470 26.41 -48.64 -21.61
N SER A 471 27.05 -47.95 -20.66
CA SER A 471 28.16 -48.43 -19.85
C SER A 471 27.66 -49.00 -18.51
N SER A 472 28.27 -50.11 -18.08
CA SER A 472 28.06 -50.67 -16.75
C SER A 472 28.69 -49.84 -15.63
N LYS A 473 29.58 -48.89 -15.99
CA LYS A 473 30.20 -47.92 -15.08
C LYS A 473 29.46 -46.58 -15.15
N LEU A 474 29.39 -45.88 -14.02
CA LEU A 474 28.80 -44.54 -13.94
C LEU A 474 29.72 -43.54 -14.65
N GLU A 475 29.27 -42.95 -15.76
CA GLU A 475 30.04 -41.99 -16.54
C GLU A 475 29.31 -40.65 -16.60
N PRO A 476 29.98 -39.49 -16.43
CA PRO A 476 29.30 -38.20 -16.44
C PRO A 476 28.74 -37.80 -17.83
N LYS A 477 28.80 -38.69 -18.82
CA LYS A 477 28.38 -38.48 -20.21
C LYS A 477 27.55 -39.67 -20.66
N VAL A 478 26.50 -39.39 -21.42
CA VAL A 478 25.65 -40.38 -22.07
C VAL A 478 25.60 -40.08 -23.56
N GLN A 479 25.27 -41.09 -24.37
CA GLN A 479 25.16 -40.90 -25.81
C GLN A 479 24.01 -39.94 -26.13
N HIS A 480 24.28 -38.99 -27.03
CA HIS A 480 23.29 -37.99 -27.42
C HIS A 480 22.12 -38.66 -28.18
N PRO A 481 20.84 -38.40 -27.82
CA PRO A 481 19.68 -39.08 -28.42
C PRO A 481 19.52 -39.00 -29.95
N LEU A 482 20.13 -37.97 -30.57
CA LEU A 482 20.13 -37.74 -32.02
C LEU A 482 21.40 -38.24 -32.74
N GLN A 483 22.43 -38.66 -32.00
CA GLN A 483 23.60 -39.29 -32.62
C GLN A 483 23.31 -40.79 -32.82
N PRO A 484 23.52 -41.33 -34.03
CA PRO A 484 23.32 -42.76 -34.26
C PRO A 484 24.26 -43.59 -33.36
N THR A 485 23.73 -44.70 -32.85
CA THR A 485 24.47 -45.78 -32.16
C THR A 485 25.50 -46.44 -33.04
#